data_AF-A0A2W2CJT8-F1
#
_entry.id   AF-A0A2W2CJT8-F1
#
_cell.length_a   1.000
_cell.length_b   1.000
_cell.length_c   1.000
_cell.angle_alpha   90.00
_cell.angle_beta   90.00
_cell.angle_gamma   90.00
#
_symmetry.space_group_name_H-M   'P 1'
#
loop_
_entity.id
_entity.type
_entity.pdbx_description
1 polymer ?
#
loop_
_entity_poly.entity_id
_entity_poly.type
_entity_poly.pdbx_seq_one_letter_code
_entity_poly.pdbx_strand_id
1 'polypeptide(L)'
;MAVVAAVSSLATLAITGSVVAVTGIGAPRPQEVRYNLAAPAEAPDPFIASGVAVGNQVPLYFSSGVGPSALNTAAPAGTPERYIDPAQFPGGVLPAGVTVTEAQGMNAMARIQENLTSQGLTLADIISMRIYLEAPPGATRADYNGWNRAYRKWVANVNRVTGEVIPAYAPVSFANATRPSRTNLEVDTLPVGGWLVEIEVVAAYKR
;
A
#
# COMPACT_ATOMS: atom_id res chain seq x y z
N MET A 1 70.19 -13.13 50.47
CA MET A 1 69.52 -11.82 50.39
C MET A 1 69.34 -11.50 48.91
N ALA A 2 68.17 -11.27 48.33
CA ALA A 2 66.88 -10.82 48.85
C ALA A 2 65.71 -11.53 48.12
N VAL A 3 64.59 -11.62 48.82
CA VAL A 3 63.26 -12.03 48.33
C VAL A 3 62.54 -10.80 47.79
N VAL A 4 61.88 -10.89 46.63
CA VAL A 4 60.67 -10.11 46.26
C VAL A 4 59.91 -10.96 45.22
N ALA A 5 58.95 -11.80 45.60
CA ALA A 5 57.53 -11.49 45.80
C ALA A 5 56.79 -11.02 44.53
N ALA A 6 56.01 -11.94 43.96
CA ALA A 6 55.08 -11.72 42.86
C ALA A 6 53.92 -10.81 43.29
N VAL A 7 53.47 -9.94 42.39
CA VAL A 7 52.13 -9.32 42.46
C VAL A 7 51.50 -9.37 41.07
N SER A 8 50.55 -10.28 40.94
CA SER A 8 49.59 -10.36 39.84
C SER A 8 48.66 -9.14 39.90
N SER A 9 48.40 -8.51 38.76
CA SER A 9 47.22 -7.65 38.59
C SER A 9 46.53 -8.01 37.27
N LEU A 10 45.55 -8.90 37.39
CA LEU A 10 44.57 -9.21 36.37
C LEU A 10 43.66 -7.98 36.24
N ALA A 11 43.83 -7.18 35.19
CA ALA A 11 42.94 -6.07 34.90
C ALA A 11 41.62 -6.61 34.35
N THR A 12 40.63 -6.82 35.23
CA THR A 12 39.26 -7.15 34.85
C THR A 12 38.65 -5.92 34.19
N LEU A 13 38.60 -5.92 32.85
CA LEU A 13 37.89 -4.90 32.07
C LEU A 13 36.38 -5.10 32.32
N ALA A 14 35.82 -4.37 33.27
CA ALA A 14 34.40 -4.31 33.51
C ALA A 14 33.74 -3.60 32.30
N ILE A 15 33.23 -4.39 31.36
CA ILE A 15 32.29 -3.89 30.35
C ILE A 15 30.99 -3.62 31.10
N THR A 16 30.84 -2.40 31.62
CA THR A 16 29.52 -1.90 32.04
C THR A 16 28.70 -1.68 30.78
N GLY A 17 28.07 -2.77 30.31
CA GLY A 17 27.05 -2.73 29.28
C GLY A 17 25.85 -1.99 29.82
N SER A 18 25.84 -0.66 29.68
CA SER A 18 24.63 0.13 29.83
C SER A 18 23.66 -0.32 28.73
N VAL A 19 22.74 -1.21 29.08
CA VAL A 19 21.54 -1.45 28.27
C VAL A 19 20.73 -0.16 28.35
N VAL A 20 20.95 0.75 27.42
CA VAL A 20 20.02 1.85 27.19
C VAL A 20 18.77 1.17 26.62
N ALA A 21 17.79 0.92 27.49
CA ALA A 21 16.44 0.67 27.04
C ALA A 21 15.99 1.94 26.31
N VAL A 22 16.11 1.95 24.99
CA VAL A 22 15.52 3.00 24.15
C VAL A 22 14.01 2.81 24.25
N THR A 23 13.40 3.47 25.23
CA THR A 23 11.95 3.52 25.45
C THR A 23 11.28 4.61 24.59
N GLY A 24 12.00 5.21 23.64
CA GLY A 24 11.46 6.20 22.72
C GLY A 24 11.09 5.59 21.36
N ILE A 25 9.98 6.03 20.78
CA ILE A 25 9.67 5.83 19.35
C ILE A 25 10.72 6.61 18.54
N GLY A 26 11.92 6.04 18.39
CA GLY A 26 13.04 6.63 17.67
C GLY A 26 12.92 6.45 16.16
N ALA A 27 13.88 7.00 15.40
CA ALA A 27 13.99 6.76 13.96
C ALA A 27 13.98 5.24 13.64
N PRO A 28 13.42 4.82 12.49
CA PRO A 28 13.48 3.42 12.07
C PRO A 28 14.95 2.99 11.90
N ARG A 29 15.22 1.69 12.07
CA ARG A 29 16.55 1.14 11.77
C ARG A 29 16.89 1.39 10.29
N PRO A 30 18.18 1.43 9.90
CA PRO A 30 18.59 1.80 8.54
C PRO A 30 17.84 1.08 7.40
N GLN A 31 17.53 -0.20 7.55
CA GLN A 31 16.85 -1.01 6.52
C GLN A 31 15.40 -1.33 6.86
N GLU A 32 14.80 -0.62 7.83
CA GLU A 32 13.45 -0.87 8.32
C GLU A 32 12.42 0.02 7.62
N VAL A 33 11.31 -0.59 7.21
CA VAL A 33 10.06 0.10 6.92
C VAL A 33 9.10 -0.18 8.06
N ARG A 34 8.77 0.86 8.84
CA ARG A 34 7.89 0.72 10.01
C ARG A 34 6.56 1.39 9.76
N TYR A 35 5.50 0.60 9.79
CA TYR A 35 4.12 1.08 9.67
C TYR A 35 3.58 1.47 11.04
N ASN A 36 3.04 2.68 11.17
CA ASN A 36 2.32 3.09 12.36
C ASN A 36 0.91 2.47 12.34
N LEU A 37 0.82 1.26 12.91
CA LEU A 37 -0.39 0.47 13.05
C LEU A 37 -0.51 0.02 14.50
N ALA A 38 -1.72 0.05 15.05
CA ALA A 38 -2.00 -0.58 16.34
C ALA A 38 -1.69 -2.09 16.31
N ALA A 39 -1.56 -2.70 17.49
CA ALA A 39 -1.31 -4.14 17.57
C ALA A 39 -2.44 -4.91 16.86
N PRO A 40 -2.17 -6.07 16.22
CA PRO A 40 -3.20 -6.83 15.52
C PRO A 40 -4.44 -7.16 16.36
N ALA A 41 -4.26 -7.46 17.66
CA ALA A 41 -5.37 -7.74 18.57
C ALA A 41 -6.28 -6.52 18.83
N GLU A 42 -5.74 -5.31 18.74
CA GLU A 42 -6.47 -4.05 18.92
C GLU A 42 -7.13 -3.60 17.60
N ALA A 43 -6.43 -3.80 16.48
CA ALA A 43 -6.88 -3.46 15.14
C ALA A 43 -6.60 -4.63 14.17
N PRO A 44 -7.52 -5.60 14.06
CA PRO A 44 -7.38 -6.74 13.16
C PRO A 44 -7.57 -6.36 11.68
N ASP A 45 -8.38 -5.34 11.38
CA ASP A 45 -8.64 -4.85 10.02
C ASP A 45 -8.56 -3.31 9.88
N PRO A 46 -7.39 -2.69 10.14
CA PRO A 46 -7.19 -1.29 9.81
C PRO A 46 -7.27 -1.10 8.30
N PHE A 47 -7.80 0.01 7.81
CA PHE A 47 -7.85 0.27 6.36
C PHE A 47 -6.48 0.67 5.80
N ILE A 48 -5.71 1.43 6.60
CA ILE A 48 -4.45 2.09 6.25
C ILE A 48 -3.55 2.18 7.50
N ALA A 49 -2.27 2.49 7.30
CA ALA A 49 -1.42 2.93 8.41
C ALA A 49 -1.60 4.42 8.68
N SER A 50 -1.48 4.83 9.95
CA SER A 50 -1.48 6.25 10.34
C SER A 50 -0.25 7.01 9.83
N GLY A 51 0.77 6.27 9.37
CA GLY A 51 2.00 6.79 8.78
C GLY A 51 2.98 5.65 8.52
N VAL A 52 4.02 5.92 7.73
CA VAL A 52 5.11 4.97 7.48
C VAL A 52 6.44 5.69 7.68
N ALA A 53 7.33 5.11 8.48
CA ALA A 53 8.69 5.57 8.68
C ALA A 53 9.65 4.68 7.89
N VAL A 54 10.59 5.30 7.19
CA VAL A 54 11.53 4.62 6.29
C VAL A 54 12.96 4.86 6.76
N GLY A 55 13.74 3.79 6.92
CA GLY A 55 15.16 3.86 7.23
C GLY A 55 16.01 4.43 6.08
N ASN A 56 17.15 5.03 6.42
CA ASN A 56 18.03 5.71 5.46
C ASN A 56 18.77 4.79 4.47
N GLN A 57 18.62 3.47 4.58
CA GLN A 57 19.18 2.47 3.68
C GLN A 57 18.10 1.66 2.95
N VAL A 58 16.86 2.14 2.92
CA VAL A 58 15.76 1.53 2.15
C VAL A 58 15.67 2.23 0.79
N PRO A 59 15.99 1.55 -0.33
CA PRO A 59 15.76 2.10 -1.65
C PRO A 59 14.26 2.21 -1.93
N LEU A 60 13.85 3.30 -2.56
CA LEU A 60 12.45 3.59 -2.86
C LEU A 60 12.21 3.67 -4.37
N TYR A 61 11.06 3.15 -4.79
CA TYR A 61 10.52 3.35 -6.13
C TYR A 61 9.31 4.27 -6.05
N PHE A 62 9.25 5.28 -6.90
CA PHE A 62 8.13 6.20 -7.04
C PHE A 62 7.51 5.96 -8.41
N SER A 63 6.23 5.60 -8.44
CA SER A 63 5.49 5.57 -9.70
C SER A 63 5.10 6.99 -10.09
N SER A 64 4.92 7.24 -11.39
CA SER A 64 4.08 8.34 -11.85
C SER A 64 2.60 8.04 -11.56
N GLY A 65 1.72 9.00 -11.84
CA GLY A 65 0.28 8.76 -11.83
C GLY A 65 -0.11 7.69 -12.86
N VAL A 66 -0.86 6.68 -12.40
CA VAL A 66 -1.34 5.56 -13.20
C VAL A 66 -2.87 5.52 -13.10
N GLY A 67 -3.54 5.81 -14.21
CA GLY A 67 -4.98 5.57 -14.39
C GLY A 67 -5.27 4.25 -15.11
N PRO A 68 -6.54 3.87 -15.27
CA PRO A 68 -6.94 2.60 -15.87
C PRO A 68 -6.61 2.51 -17.37
N SER A 69 -6.50 1.28 -17.88
CA SER A 69 -6.29 1.00 -19.32
C SER A 69 -7.62 1.07 -20.08
N ALA A 70 -7.61 1.56 -21.32
CA ALA A 70 -8.80 1.68 -22.17
C ALA A 70 -9.20 0.33 -22.82
N LEU A 71 -9.53 -0.67 -22.00
CA LEU A 71 -9.72 -2.07 -22.41
C LEU A 71 -11.09 -2.35 -23.06
N ASN A 72 -12.15 -1.62 -22.69
CA ASN A 72 -13.48 -1.82 -23.27
C ASN A 72 -13.62 -1.07 -24.59
N THR A 73 -13.16 -1.69 -25.67
CA THR A 73 -13.17 -1.07 -27.01
C THR A 73 -14.56 -0.82 -27.59
N ALA A 74 -15.60 -1.46 -27.05
CA ALA A 74 -16.99 -1.28 -27.45
C ALA A 74 -17.62 0.01 -26.86
N ALA A 75 -17.08 0.53 -25.76
CA ALA A 75 -17.50 1.82 -25.23
C ALA A 75 -16.84 2.99 -26.00
N PRO A 76 -17.54 4.12 -26.19
CA PRO A 76 -16.98 5.28 -26.86
C PRO A 76 -15.74 5.82 -26.15
N ALA A 77 -14.79 6.36 -26.91
CA ALA A 77 -13.61 7.00 -26.34
C ALA A 77 -14.01 8.21 -25.48
N GLY A 78 -13.31 8.42 -24.36
CA GLY A 78 -13.58 9.52 -23.44
C GLY A 78 -14.72 9.28 -22.45
N THR A 79 -15.41 8.13 -22.49
CA THR A 79 -16.41 7.78 -21.47
C THR A 79 -15.81 6.93 -20.36
N PRO A 80 -16.36 6.97 -19.14
CA PRO A 80 -15.91 6.11 -18.06
C PRO A 80 -15.96 4.61 -18.37
N GLU A 81 -16.94 4.17 -19.15
CA GLU A 81 -17.12 2.77 -19.53
C GLU A 81 -15.98 2.24 -20.40
N ARG A 82 -15.24 3.12 -21.08
CA ARG A 82 -14.04 2.76 -21.87
C ARG A 82 -12.95 2.11 -21.03
N TYR A 83 -12.93 2.41 -19.74
CA TYR A 83 -11.90 2.00 -18.80
C TYR A 83 -12.35 0.86 -17.87
N ILE A 84 -13.50 0.24 -18.16
CA ILE A 84 -13.91 -1.02 -17.52
C ILE A 84 -13.18 -2.17 -18.22
N ASP A 85 -12.64 -3.12 -17.46
CA ASP A 85 -12.04 -4.32 -18.03
C ASP A 85 -13.12 -5.33 -18.43
N PRO A 86 -13.33 -5.63 -19.73
CA PRO A 86 -14.33 -6.59 -20.16
C PRO A 86 -13.99 -8.04 -19.79
N ALA A 87 -12.74 -8.35 -19.46
CA ALA A 87 -12.37 -9.68 -18.95
C ALA A 87 -12.90 -9.89 -17.51
N GLN A 88 -12.93 -8.83 -16.71
CA GLN A 88 -13.51 -8.86 -15.36
C GLN A 88 -15.03 -8.67 -15.37
N PHE A 89 -15.53 -7.80 -16.26
CA PHE A 89 -16.94 -7.45 -16.38
C PHE A 89 -17.39 -7.69 -17.83
N PRO A 90 -17.83 -8.91 -18.18
CA PRO A 90 -18.20 -9.27 -19.55
C PRO A 90 -19.14 -8.24 -20.21
N GLY A 91 -18.75 -7.76 -21.39
CA GLY A 91 -19.49 -6.73 -22.13
C GLY A 91 -19.45 -5.32 -21.50
N GLY A 92 -18.61 -5.10 -20.49
CA GLY A 92 -18.59 -3.84 -19.72
C GLY A 92 -19.78 -3.69 -18.77
N VAL A 93 -20.57 -4.74 -18.55
CA VAL A 93 -21.77 -4.70 -17.73
C VAL A 93 -21.40 -4.93 -16.27
N LEU A 94 -21.73 -3.97 -15.41
CA LEU A 94 -21.43 -4.04 -13.98
C LEU A 94 -22.55 -4.78 -13.23
N PRO A 95 -22.21 -5.75 -12.36
CA PRO A 95 -23.16 -6.36 -11.44
C PRO A 95 -23.80 -5.33 -10.50
N ALA A 96 -24.97 -5.68 -9.96
CA ALA A 96 -25.63 -4.83 -8.96
C ALA A 96 -24.70 -4.53 -7.78
N GLY A 97 -24.56 -3.25 -7.45
CA GLY A 97 -23.69 -2.77 -6.36
C GLY A 97 -22.24 -2.47 -6.75
N VAL A 98 -21.80 -2.86 -7.95
CA VAL A 98 -20.49 -2.46 -8.50
C VAL A 98 -20.64 -1.15 -9.26
N THR A 99 -19.79 -0.17 -8.95
CA THR A 99 -19.81 1.15 -9.60
C THR A 99 -18.72 1.27 -10.66
N VAL A 100 -18.84 2.27 -11.54
CA VAL A 100 -17.82 2.50 -12.59
C VAL A 100 -16.47 2.87 -11.98
N THR A 101 -16.44 3.69 -10.92
CA THR A 101 -15.21 4.01 -10.18
C THR A 101 -14.59 2.77 -9.55
N GLU A 102 -15.39 1.83 -9.03
CA GLU A 102 -14.87 0.56 -8.53
C GLU A 102 -14.23 -0.26 -9.65
N ALA A 103 -14.91 -0.42 -10.79
CA ALA A 103 -14.38 -1.17 -11.94
C ALA A 103 -13.10 -0.54 -12.51
N GLN A 104 -13.05 0.79 -12.62
CA GLN A 104 -11.84 1.50 -13.01
C GLN A 104 -10.73 1.37 -11.97
N GLY A 105 -11.06 1.40 -10.68
CA GLY A 105 -10.10 1.19 -9.59
C GLY A 105 -9.45 -0.20 -9.67
N MET A 106 -10.22 -1.22 -10.04
CA MET A 106 -9.69 -2.57 -10.29
C MET A 106 -8.68 -2.59 -11.44
N ASN A 107 -9.03 -1.96 -12.57
CA ASN A 107 -8.16 -1.85 -13.74
C ASN A 107 -6.88 -1.03 -13.44
N ALA A 108 -7.01 0.13 -12.78
CA ALA A 108 -5.87 0.97 -12.41
C ALA A 108 -4.90 0.24 -11.47
N MET A 109 -5.40 -0.53 -10.49
CA MET A 109 -4.56 -1.33 -9.60
C MET A 109 -3.86 -2.48 -10.32
N ALA A 110 -4.48 -3.10 -11.34
CA ALA A 110 -3.82 -4.09 -12.19
C ALA A 110 -2.60 -3.47 -12.91
N ARG A 111 -2.74 -2.23 -13.41
CA ARG A 111 -1.61 -1.51 -14.01
C ARG A 111 -0.53 -1.10 -13.02
N ILE A 112 -0.90 -0.75 -11.78
CA ILE A 112 0.09 -0.54 -10.71
C ILE A 112 0.85 -1.85 -10.45
N GLN A 113 0.17 -3.00 -10.42
CA GLN A 113 0.83 -4.29 -10.28
C GLN A 113 1.83 -4.54 -11.42
N GLU A 114 1.44 -4.33 -12.67
CA GLU A 114 2.31 -4.46 -13.85
C GLU A 114 3.53 -3.54 -13.75
N ASN A 115 3.31 -2.27 -13.38
CA ASN A 115 4.37 -1.28 -13.22
C ASN A 115 5.37 -1.70 -12.14
N LEU A 116 4.92 -2.09 -10.95
CA LEU A 116 5.80 -2.58 -9.88
C LEU A 116 6.52 -3.87 -10.28
N THR A 117 5.82 -4.81 -10.91
CA THR A 117 6.41 -6.09 -11.36
C THR A 117 7.55 -5.86 -12.35
N SER A 118 7.43 -4.86 -13.23
CA SER A 118 8.51 -4.49 -14.16
C SER A 118 9.79 -4.03 -13.48
N GLN A 119 9.70 -3.62 -12.20
CA GLN A 119 10.81 -3.18 -11.37
C GLN A 119 11.25 -4.23 -10.34
N GLY A 120 10.72 -5.46 -10.43
CA GLY A 120 10.99 -6.52 -9.44
C GLY A 120 10.30 -6.30 -8.09
N LEU A 121 9.26 -5.47 -8.04
CA LEU A 121 8.46 -5.17 -6.86
C LEU A 121 7.07 -5.82 -6.97
N THR A 122 6.37 -5.89 -5.84
CA THR A 122 5.00 -6.41 -5.74
C THR A 122 4.08 -5.39 -5.06
N LEU A 123 2.76 -5.61 -5.13
CA LEU A 123 1.79 -4.81 -4.39
C LEU A 123 1.98 -4.86 -2.86
N ALA A 124 2.68 -5.89 -2.35
CA ALA A 124 2.99 -5.98 -0.93
C ALA A 124 4.11 -5.01 -0.50
N ASP A 125 4.83 -4.42 -1.46
CA ASP A 125 5.95 -3.51 -1.23
C ASP A 125 5.54 -2.04 -1.20
N ILE A 126 4.26 -1.74 -1.47
CA ILE A 126 3.70 -0.39 -1.41
C ILE A 126 3.71 0.13 0.04
N ILE A 127 4.34 1.27 0.25
CA ILE A 127 4.42 1.94 1.55
C ILE A 127 3.57 3.22 1.63
N SER A 128 3.28 3.83 0.48
CA SER A 128 2.44 5.02 0.39
C SER A 128 1.62 5.02 -0.89
N MET A 129 0.40 5.55 -0.82
CA MET A 129 -0.47 5.75 -1.97
C MET A 129 -1.10 7.13 -1.94
N ARG A 130 -1.18 7.75 -3.11
CA ARG A 130 -2.00 8.94 -3.32
C ARG A 130 -2.99 8.65 -4.44
N ILE A 131 -4.25 8.94 -4.17
CA ILE A 131 -5.35 8.64 -5.07
C ILE A 131 -6.10 9.93 -5.35
N TYR A 132 -6.29 10.18 -6.64
CA TYR A 132 -7.08 11.28 -7.16
C TYR A 132 -8.32 10.69 -7.81
N LEU A 133 -9.49 11.13 -7.37
CA LEU A 133 -10.77 10.68 -7.90
C LEU A 133 -11.48 11.82 -8.61
N GLU A 134 -12.12 11.50 -9.72
CA GLU A 134 -13.06 12.40 -10.39
C GLU A 134 -14.49 11.93 -10.14
N ALA A 135 -15.42 12.86 -10.01
CA ALA A 135 -16.84 12.54 -9.88
C ALA A 135 -17.34 11.88 -11.19
N PRO A 136 -18.03 10.72 -11.11
CA PRO A 136 -18.69 10.16 -12.29
C PRO A 136 -19.65 11.17 -12.92
N PRO A 137 -19.86 11.15 -14.25
CA PRO A 137 -20.80 12.06 -14.91
C PRO A 137 -22.19 12.05 -14.25
N GLY A 138 -22.69 13.24 -13.92
CA GLY A 138 -23.98 13.42 -13.24
C GLY A 138 -23.94 13.28 -11.71
N ALA A 139 -22.80 12.88 -11.13
CA ALA A 139 -22.59 12.93 -9.68
C ALA A 139 -22.01 14.29 -9.26
N THR A 140 -22.33 14.72 -8.05
CA THR A 140 -21.76 15.95 -7.44
C THR A 140 -20.50 15.70 -6.62
N ARG A 141 -20.06 14.43 -6.54
CA ARG A 141 -18.94 13.99 -5.70
C ARG A 141 -18.32 12.71 -6.24
N ALA A 142 -17.02 12.56 -6.06
CA ALA A 142 -16.30 11.32 -6.31
C ALA A 142 -16.88 10.13 -5.55
N ASP A 143 -16.84 8.95 -6.18
CA ASP A 143 -17.27 7.69 -5.55
C ASP A 143 -16.15 7.07 -4.71
N TYR A 144 -15.93 7.65 -3.52
CA TYR A 144 -14.99 7.13 -2.53
C TYR A 144 -15.31 5.69 -2.09
N ASN A 145 -16.59 5.31 -2.09
CA ASN A 145 -17.02 3.98 -1.66
C ASN A 145 -16.65 2.93 -2.70
N GLY A 146 -16.88 3.21 -3.98
CA GLY A 146 -16.43 2.38 -5.10
C GLY A 146 -14.91 2.21 -5.10
N TRP A 147 -14.16 3.30 -4.95
CA TRP A 147 -12.70 3.21 -4.79
C TRP A 147 -12.30 2.33 -3.59
N ASN A 148 -12.91 2.52 -2.43
CA ASN A 148 -12.57 1.74 -1.23
C ASN A 148 -12.85 0.25 -1.41
N ARG A 149 -13.92 -0.13 -2.14
CA ARG A 149 -14.18 -1.53 -2.47
C ARG A 149 -13.13 -2.10 -3.41
N ALA A 150 -12.76 -1.36 -4.47
CA ALA A 150 -11.67 -1.75 -5.37
C ALA A 150 -10.34 -1.92 -4.64
N TYR A 151 -9.95 -0.95 -3.81
CA TYR A 151 -8.75 -0.99 -2.98
C TYR A 151 -8.68 -2.29 -2.15
N ARG A 152 -9.77 -2.68 -1.48
CA ARG A 152 -9.85 -3.90 -0.66
C ARG A 152 -9.74 -5.20 -1.46
N LYS A 153 -9.84 -5.18 -2.79
CA LYS A 153 -9.57 -6.37 -3.61
C LYS A 153 -8.08 -6.62 -3.82
N TRP A 154 -7.24 -5.59 -3.71
CA TRP A 154 -5.81 -5.65 -4.02
C TRP A 154 -4.90 -5.53 -2.79
N VAL A 155 -5.32 -4.75 -1.81
CA VAL A 155 -4.53 -4.41 -0.62
C VAL A 155 -5.42 -4.44 0.61
N ALA A 156 -4.80 -4.51 1.78
CA ALA A 156 -5.50 -4.47 3.05
C ALA A 156 -6.61 -5.55 3.21
N ASN A 157 -6.48 -6.72 2.59
CA ASN A 157 -7.60 -7.67 2.49
C ASN A 157 -7.49 -8.86 3.46
N VAL A 158 -6.38 -8.92 4.21
CA VAL A 158 -6.10 -9.93 5.24
C VAL A 158 -6.38 -9.40 6.64
N ASN A 159 -6.99 -10.24 7.49
CA ASN A 159 -7.09 -10.03 8.93
C ASN A 159 -5.71 -10.22 9.57
N ARG A 160 -5.24 -9.19 10.28
CA ARG A 160 -3.87 -9.17 10.84
C ARG A 160 -3.66 -10.13 12.01
N VAL A 161 -4.72 -10.66 12.61
CA VAL A 161 -4.66 -11.66 13.67
C VAL A 161 -4.62 -13.06 13.07
N THR A 162 -5.53 -13.38 12.15
CA THR A 162 -5.65 -14.75 11.61
C THR A 162 -4.73 -15.00 10.42
N GLY A 163 -4.30 -13.96 9.70
CA GLY A 163 -3.57 -14.10 8.44
C GLY A 163 -4.44 -14.48 7.25
N GLU A 164 -5.75 -14.61 7.44
CA GLU A 164 -6.69 -15.03 6.40
C GLU A 164 -7.35 -13.84 5.70
N VAL A 165 -7.78 -14.07 4.45
CA VAL A 165 -8.60 -13.10 3.72
C VAL A 165 -9.90 -12.85 4.49
N ILE A 166 -10.23 -11.58 4.68
CA ILE A 166 -11.47 -11.19 5.36
C ILE A 166 -12.66 -11.53 4.45
N PRO A 167 -13.66 -12.31 4.93
CA PRO A 167 -14.75 -12.79 4.08
C PRO A 167 -15.52 -11.69 3.34
N ALA A 168 -15.66 -10.50 3.95
CA ALA A 168 -16.34 -9.35 3.35
C ALA A 168 -15.66 -8.83 2.06
N TYR A 169 -14.38 -9.13 1.86
CA TYR A 169 -13.62 -8.69 0.69
C TYR A 169 -13.42 -9.81 -0.33
N ALA A 170 -13.82 -11.04 -0.02
CA ALA A 170 -13.74 -12.16 -0.94
C ALA A 170 -14.74 -12.00 -2.13
N PRO A 171 -14.45 -12.62 -3.29
CA PRO A 171 -13.16 -13.22 -3.65
C PRO A 171 -12.10 -12.13 -3.88
N VAL A 172 -10.84 -12.49 -3.66
CA VAL A 172 -9.64 -11.71 -4.03
C VAL A 172 -8.66 -12.63 -4.75
N SER A 173 -7.87 -12.10 -5.67
CA SER A 173 -6.90 -12.90 -6.43
C SER A 173 -5.68 -13.31 -5.60
N PHE A 174 -5.34 -12.54 -4.56
CA PHE A 174 -4.26 -12.85 -3.63
C PHE A 174 -4.48 -12.21 -2.26
N ALA A 175 -3.99 -12.87 -1.22
CA ALA A 175 -3.99 -12.35 0.14
C ALA A 175 -2.90 -11.28 0.30
N ASN A 176 -3.27 -10.11 0.82
CA ASN A 176 -2.38 -8.98 0.99
C ASN A 176 -2.65 -8.25 2.31
N ALA A 177 -1.67 -8.31 3.22
CA ALA A 177 -1.73 -7.64 4.52
C ALA A 177 -1.24 -6.19 4.48
N THR A 178 -0.68 -5.70 3.37
CA THR A 178 -0.08 -4.37 3.28
C THR A 178 -1.10 -3.26 3.56
N ARG A 179 -0.70 -2.34 4.45
CA ARG A 179 -1.48 -1.16 4.88
C ARG A 179 -0.63 0.09 4.65
N PRO A 180 -0.58 0.64 3.43
CA PRO A 180 0.23 1.81 3.17
C PRO A 180 -0.33 3.03 3.91
N SER A 181 0.50 4.06 4.06
CA SER A 181 -0.03 5.41 4.25
C SER A 181 -0.85 5.80 3.01
N ARG A 182 -1.96 6.50 3.20
CA ARG A 182 -2.85 6.81 2.08
C ARG A 182 -3.45 8.19 2.19
N THR A 183 -3.47 8.89 1.06
CA THR A 183 -4.33 10.05 0.83
C THR A 183 -5.26 9.75 -0.33
N ASN A 184 -6.53 10.12 -0.19
CA ASN A 184 -7.53 10.04 -1.24
C ASN A 184 -8.30 11.36 -1.28
N LEU A 185 -8.33 12.02 -2.44
CA LEU A 185 -9.01 13.30 -2.64
C LEU A 185 -9.74 13.32 -3.98
N GLU A 186 -10.74 14.19 -4.05
CA GLU A 186 -11.41 14.51 -5.30
C GLU A 186 -10.68 15.67 -6.00
N VAL A 187 -10.60 15.56 -7.32
CA VAL A 187 -10.08 16.58 -8.23
C VAL A 187 -11.13 16.93 -9.27
N ASP A 188 -11.02 18.11 -9.86
CA ASP A 188 -11.99 18.59 -10.85
C ASP A 188 -11.94 17.80 -12.16
N THR A 189 -10.72 17.47 -12.62
CA THR A 189 -10.49 16.65 -13.82
C THR A 189 -9.21 15.82 -13.69
N LEU A 190 -9.18 14.69 -14.39
CA LEU A 190 -8.02 13.83 -14.59
C LEU A 190 -7.43 14.01 -16.01
N PRO A 191 -6.15 13.63 -16.25
CA PRO A 191 -5.45 13.93 -17.50
C PRO A 191 -6.01 13.23 -18.74
N VAL A 192 -6.88 12.23 -18.56
CA VAL A 192 -7.52 11.48 -19.65
C VAL A 192 -9.03 11.48 -19.43
N GLY A 193 -9.78 11.95 -20.42
CA GLY A 193 -11.24 11.99 -20.36
C GLY A 193 -11.84 10.61 -20.07
N GLY A 194 -12.76 10.56 -19.11
CA GLY A 194 -13.40 9.32 -18.67
C GLY A 194 -12.64 8.58 -17.56
N TRP A 195 -11.42 8.98 -17.19
CA TRP A 195 -10.83 8.48 -15.94
C TRP A 195 -11.63 8.98 -14.75
N LEU A 196 -11.84 8.09 -13.78
CA LEU A 196 -12.45 8.37 -12.48
C LEU A 196 -11.47 8.14 -11.33
N VAL A 197 -10.28 7.63 -11.65
CA VAL A 197 -9.23 7.32 -10.68
C VAL A 197 -7.85 7.41 -11.32
N GLU A 198 -6.92 8.04 -10.62
CA GLU A 198 -5.48 8.03 -10.89
C GLU A 198 -4.72 7.77 -9.59
N ILE A 199 -3.69 6.93 -9.66
CA ILE A 199 -2.98 6.42 -8.48
C ILE A 199 -1.48 6.66 -8.63
N GLU A 200 -0.87 7.23 -7.59
CA GLU A 200 0.58 7.24 -7.38
C GLU A 200 0.92 6.31 -6.22
N VAL A 201 2.00 5.54 -6.36
CA VAL A 201 2.52 4.71 -5.28
C VAL A 201 3.99 4.98 -5.01
N VAL A 202 4.36 4.86 -3.74
CA VAL A 202 5.75 4.70 -3.32
C VAL A 202 5.89 3.28 -2.80
N ALA A 203 6.88 2.55 -3.32
CA ALA A 203 7.21 1.20 -2.91
C ALA A 203 8.65 1.12 -2.38
N ALA A 204 8.90 0.18 -1.48
CA ALA A 204 10.22 -0.06 -0.90
C ALA A 204 10.79 -1.38 -1.41
N TYR A 205 12.03 -1.36 -1.89
CA TYR A 205 12.74 -2.60 -2.23
C TYR A 205 13.06 -3.36 -0.93
N LYS A 206 12.58 -4.59 -0.83
CA LYS A 206 13.02 -5.52 0.23
C LYS A 206 14.46 -5.96 -0.05
N ARG A 207 15.28 -6.03 0.99
CA ARG A 207 16.55 -6.76 0.98
C ARG A 207 16.37 -8.11 1.64
#